data_AF-A0A948VEH1-F1
#
_entry.id   AF-A0A948VEH1-F1
#
_cell.length_a   1.000
_cell.length_b   1.000
_cell.length_c   1.000
_cell.angle_alpha   90.00
_cell.angle_beta   90.00
_cell.angle_gamma   90.00
#
_symmetry.space_group_name_H-M   'P 1'
#
loop_
_entity.id
_entity.type
_entity.pdbx_description
1 polymer ?
#
loop_
_entity_poly.entity_id
_entity_poly.type
_entity_poly.pdbx_seq_one_letter_code
_entity_poly.pdbx_strand_id
1 'polypeptide(L)'
;MKLNIGCGYNHLKGYTNIDSSKDSLADKIMPAQCFDIESDVALEIKASHLIEHLGFFRAKYFLSEAFRTLKAGGSLIIETPHAEKSFENFSKGNKSERESVLGWIYGSESEGMNHMYCFPVELMEEMMDEAGFEISRREYFNYHPNRPVLRFTMKKNAGLKYKSLMAEFRHKLLIKKIIIFKDEYVMSENENILKSIEKYLINAQYDLILNLSINNSLLVNEFFKFAIKKNKDLKQYFCISKYLKSLKFECLMYEYLMKEELGKVTQQVAFDKVTACGIKVIEDLLSGEKVKLRAARGKEFSRLMHIVPCYDTRHSLGRLIGIAFDTLSRFLRNLPREGSATPDIAFEVFSFSMTKIYSQRCYRKGLKELNMDNFKKAEKYFNKAIRLDRDNLECLKSLLELKKQ
;
A
#
# COMPACT_ATOMS: atom_id res chain seq x y z
N MET A 1 -4.15 -24.90 17.98
CA MET A 1 -5.28 -24.97 17.03
C MET A 1 -4.78 -25.22 15.61
N LYS A 2 -5.66 -25.60 14.67
CA LYS A 2 -5.35 -25.73 13.22
C LYS A 2 -6.36 -24.94 12.39
N LEU A 3 -5.95 -24.35 11.28
CA LEU A 3 -6.81 -23.50 10.44
C LEU A 3 -6.93 -24.04 9.02
N ASN A 4 -8.13 -23.99 8.46
CA ASN A 4 -8.41 -24.27 7.05
C ASN A 4 -8.96 -22.98 6.41
N ILE A 5 -8.14 -22.29 5.62
CA ILE A 5 -8.44 -20.96 5.07
C ILE A 5 -8.89 -21.12 3.62
N GLY A 6 -9.94 -20.39 3.24
CA GLY A 6 -10.57 -20.54 1.92
C GLY A 6 -11.29 -21.87 1.82
N CYS A 7 -11.99 -22.28 2.89
CA CYS A 7 -12.54 -23.63 2.95
C CYS A 7 -13.66 -23.87 1.92
N GLY A 8 -14.36 -22.84 1.46
CA GLY A 8 -15.54 -23.00 0.60
C GLY A 8 -16.50 -24.04 1.17
N TYR A 9 -16.78 -25.09 0.38
CA TYR A 9 -17.60 -26.24 0.80
C TYR A 9 -16.79 -27.40 1.40
N ASN A 10 -15.46 -27.28 1.49
CA ASN A 10 -14.57 -28.30 2.04
C ASN A 10 -14.30 -28.04 3.53
N HIS A 11 -15.24 -28.44 4.39
CA HIS A 11 -15.06 -28.40 5.84
C HIS A 11 -14.12 -29.52 6.31
N LEU A 12 -13.07 -29.16 7.04
CA LEU A 12 -12.13 -30.11 7.61
C LEU A 12 -12.38 -30.30 9.11
N LYS A 13 -12.70 -31.53 9.50
CA LYS A 13 -12.85 -31.92 10.91
C LYS A 13 -11.54 -31.67 11.69
N GLY A 14 -11.65 -31.03 12.85
CA GLY A 14 -10.51 -30.71 13.71
C GLY A 14 -9.74 -29.44 13.31
N TYR A 15 -10.20 -28.72 12.28
CA TYR A 15 -9.74 -27.39 11.91
C TYR A 15 -10.81 -26.36 12.26
N THR A 16 -10.38 -25.12 12.51
CA THR A 16 -11.27 -23.96 12.37
C THR A 16 -11.29 -23.58 10.90
N ASN A 17 -12.45 -23.71 10.27
CA ASN A 17 -12.68 -23.45 8.85
C ASN A 17 -13.06 -21.98 8.66
N ILE A 18 -12.39 -21.32 7.73
CA ILE A 18 -12.48 -19.88 7.51
C ILE A 18 -12.66 -19.61 6.03
N ASP A 19 -13.63 -18.75 5.71
CA ASP A 19 -13.86 -18.27 4.35
C ASP A 19 -14.41 -16.84 4.39
N SER A 20 -14.30 -16.11 3.28
CA SER A 20 -14.91 -14.79 3.14
C SER A 20 -16.37 -14.84 2.70
N SER A 21 -16.81 -15.92 2.08
CA SER A 21 -18.17 -16.10 1.60
C SER A 21 -19.09 -16.60 2.72
N LYS A 22 -20.26 -15.95 2.86
CA LYS A 22 -21.31 -16.37 3.80
C LYS A 22 -21.99 -17.68 3.39
N ASP A 23 -21.86 -18.07 2.13
CA ASP A 23 -22.47 -19.29 1.58
C ASP A 23 -21.55 -20.51 1.73
N SER A 24 -20.36 -20.33 2.30
CA SER A 24 -19.42 -21.39 2.61
C SER A 24 -19.85 -22.22 3.83
N LEU A 25 -19.15 -23.33 4.08
CA LEU A 25 -19.28 -24.11 5.32
C LEU A 25 -18.33 -23.60 6.43
N ALA A 26 -17.86 -22.36 6.37
CA ALA A 26 -16.88 -21.86 7.33
C ALA A 26 -17.45 -21.73 8.76
N ASP A 27 -16.63 -22.07 9.75
CA ASP A 27 -16.92 -21.82 11.15
C ASP A 27 -16.82 -20.31 11.49
N LYS A 28 -16.01 -19.57 10.72
CA LYS A 28 -15.89 -18.11 10.83
C LYS A 28 -15.83 -17.43 9.45
N ILE A 29 -16.62 -16.38 9.27
CA ILE A 29 -16.61 -15.54 8.06
C ILE A 29 -15.61 -14.40 8.22
N MET A 30 -14.47 -14.46 7.52
CA MET A 30 -13.44 -13.42 7.53
C MET A 30 -12.49 -13.53 6.32
N PRO A 31 -11.83 -12.44 5.88
CA PRO A 31 -10.92 -12.48 4.74
C PRO A 31 -9.62 -13.23 5.04
N ALA A 32 -9.06 -13.89 4.01
CA ALA A 32 -7.83 -14.68 4.13
C ALA A 32 -6.59 -13.86 4.55
N GLN A 33 -6.55 -12.57 4.25
CA GLN A 33 -5.41 -11.71 4.54
C GLN A 33 -5.45 -11.02 5.91
N CYS A 34 -6.50 -11.23 6.72
CA CYS A 34 -6.66 -10.57 8.02
C CYS A 34 -7.51 -11.42 8.97
N PHE A 35 -6.85 -12.27 9.76
CA PHE A 35 -7.48 -13.17 10.70
C PHE A 35 -7.80 -12.47 12.02
N ASP A 36 -9.03 -12.65 12.51
CA ASP A 36 -9.38 -12.36 13.91
C ASP A 36 -8.91 -13.52 14.81
N ILE A 37 -7.59 -13.71 14.84
CA ILE A 37 -6.87 -14.77 15.56
C ILE A 37 -5.57 -14.17 16.09
N GLU A 38 -5.22 -14.51 17.32
CA GLU A 38 -3.99 -14.05 17.97
C GLU A 38 -2.73 -14.55 17.24
N SER A 39 -1.61 -13.87 17.47
CA SER A 39 -0.31 -14.28 16.92
C SER A 39 0.20 -15.53 17.63
N ASP A 40 0.97 -16.37 16.95
CA ASP A 40 1.66 -17.53 17.54
C ASP A 40 0.73 -18.53 18.28
N VAL A 41 -0.44 -18.84 17.71
CA VAL A 41 -1.41 -19.80 18.30
C VAL A 41 -1.70 -21.03 17.44
N ALA A 42 -1.54 -20.93 16.12
CA ALA A 42 -1.81 -22.01 15.19
C ALA A 42 -0.61 -22.98 15.07
N LEU A 43 -0.90 -24.28 15.04
CA LEU A 43 0.09 -25.33 14.78
C LEU A 43 0.23 -25.60 13.27
N GLU A 44 -0.88 -25.45 12.55
CA GLU A 44 -0.96 -25.73 11.13
C GLU A 44 -2.02 -24.84 10.48
N ILE A 45 -1.73 -24.39 9.27
CA ILE A 45 -2.65 -23.69 8.38
C ILE A 45 -2.66 -24.44 7.04
N LYS A 46 -3.85 -24.74 6.54
CA LYS A 46 -4.08 -25.25 5.18
C LYS A 46 -4.81 -24.20 4.36
N ALA A 47 -4.41 -24.04 3.12
CA ALA A 47 -5.09 -23.22 2.12
C ALA A 47 -5.02 -23.94 0.77
N SER A 48 -6.09 -24.64 0.43
CA SER A 48 -6.17 -25.41 -0.80
C SER A 48 -6.99 -24.64 -1.83
N HIS A 49 -6.43 -24.39 -3.00
CA HIS A 49 -7.10 -23.68 -4.09
C HIS A 49 -7.65 -22.31 -3.67
N LEU A 50 -6.82 -21.55 -2.95
CA LEU A 50 -7.19 -20.22 -2.43
C LEU A 50 -6.34 -19.12 -3.05
N ILE A 51 -5.02 -19.31 -3.10
CA ILE A 51 -4.10 -18.20 -3.32
C ILE A 51 -4.27 -17.57 -4.70
N GLU A 52 -4.64 -18.37 -5.70
CA GLU A 52 -4.99 -17.95 -7.07
C GLU A 52 -6.16 -16.96 -7.11
N HIS A 53 -7.09 -17.01 -6.14
CA HIS A 53 -8.23 -16.10 -6.03
C HIS A 53 -7.88 -14.77 -5.35
N LEU A 54 -6.74 -14.68 -4.67
CA LEU A 54 -6.38 -13.50 -3.89
C LEU A 54 -5.80 -12.37 -4.77
N GLY A 55 -5.11 -12.72 -5.85
CA GLY A 55 -4.26 -11.78 -6.57
C GLY A 55 -2.92 -11.54 -5.85
N PHE A 56 -1.98 -10.87 -6.53
CA PHE A 56 -0.60 -10.74 -6.07
C PHE A 56 -0.46 -10.13 -4.66
N PHE A 57 -1.06 -8.96 -4.42
CA PHE A 57 -0.89 -8.26 -3.14
C PHE A 57 -1.60 -8.97 -1.98
N ARG A 58 -2.84 -9.43 -2.16
CA ARG A 58 -3.54 -10.13 -1.07
C ARG A 58 -2.88 -11.47 -0.75
N ALA A 59 -2.30 -12.16 -1.73
CA ALA A 59 -1.49 -13.35 -1.51
C ALA A 59 -0.27 -13.04 -0.60
N LYS A 60 0.45 -11.93 -0.84
CA LYS A 60 1.54 -11.49 0.07
C LYS A 60 1.05 -11.25 1.49
N TYR A 61 -0.09 -10.59 1.66
CA TYR A 61 -0.66 -10.35 2.99
C TYR A 61 -1.20 -11.63 3.64
N PHE A 62 -1.75 -12.57 2.88
CA PHE A 62 -2.13 -13.89 3.38
C PHE A 62 -0.92 -14.65 3.92
N LEU A 63 0.20 -14.69 3.17
CA LEU A 63 1.43 -15.32 3.66
C LEU A 63 1.95 -14.65 4.93
N SER A 64 1.96 -13.32 4.96
CA SER A 64 2.32 -12.56 6.17
C SER A 64 1.39 -12.87 7.35
N GLU A 65 0.09 -13.00 7.12
CA GLU A 65 -0.90 -13.26 8.16
C GLU A 65 -0.83 -14.70 8.69
N ALA A 66 -0.59 -15.66 7.80
CA ALA A 66 -0.28 -17.03 8.17
C ALA A 66 0.99 -17.10 9.02
N PHE A 67 2.05 -16.36 8.63
CA PHE A 67 3.28 -16.27 9.40
C PHE A 67 3.04 -15.67 10.80
N ARG A 68 2.23 -14.61 10.91
CA ARG A 68 1.85 -14.00 12.19
C ARG A 68 1.19 -15.01 13.13
N THR A 69 0.29 -15.82 12.58
CA THR A 69 -0.64 -16.66 13.36
C THR A 69 -0.05 -18.00 13.75
N LEU A 70 0.84 -18.57 12.93
CA LEU A 70 1.54 -19.81 13.22
C LEU A 70 2.49 -19.65 14.41
N LYS A 71 2.55 -20.67 15.27
CA LYS A 71 3.61 -20.85 16.27
C LYS A 71 4.96 -21.06 15.59
N ALA A 72 6.05 -20.84 16.34
CA ALA A 72 7.38 -21.29 15.95
C ALA A 72 7.36 -22.77 15.50
N GLY A 73 7.90 -23.06 14.30
CA GLY A 73 7.88 -24.42 13.72
C GLY A 73 6.51 -24.90 13.22
N GLY A 74 5.47 -24.07 13.30
CA GLY A 74 4.15 -24.35 12.73
C GLY A 74 4.20 -24.48 11.20
N SER A 75 3.27 -25.25 10.64
CA SER A 75 3.23 -25.53 9.20
C SER A 75 2.22 -24.69 8.44
N LEU A 76 2.60 -24.20 7.27
CA LEU A 76 1.68 -23.71 6.26
C LEU A 76 1.69 -24.68 5.08
N ILE A 77 0.52 -25.10 4.61
CA ILE A 77 0.35 -25.98 3.44
C ILE A 77 -0.52 -25.23 2.43
N ILE A 78 0.03 -24.98 1.25
CA ILE A 78 -0.67 -24.29 0.16
C ILE A 78 -0.78 -25.23 -1.03
N GLU A 79 -1.97 -25.30 -1.63
CA GLU A 79 -2.21 -25.97 -2.91
C GLU A 79 -2.75 -24.94 -3.90
N THR A 80 -2.24 -24.95 -5.12
CA THR A 80 -2.66 -24.03 -6.18
C THR A 80 -2.45 -24.69 -7.55
N PRO A 81 -3.18 -24.27 -8.60
CA PRO A 81 -2.92 -24.71 -9.96
C PRO A 81 -1.44 -24.56 -10.34
N HIS A 82 -0.84 -25.60 -10.91
CA HIS A 82 0.52 -25.53 -11.42
C HIS A 82 0.52 -24.75 -12.74
N ALA A 83 0.95 -23.49 -12.69
CA ALA A 83 0.87 -22.57 -13.82
C ALA A 83 1.56 -23.12 -15.09
N GLU A 84 2.85 -23.45 -14.98
CA GLU A 84 3.69 -23.90 -16.08
C GLU A 84 3.14 -25.19 -16.70
N LYS A 85 2.74 -26.16 -15.86
CA LYS A 85 2.16 -27.41 -16.36
C LYS A 85 0.79 -27.18 -17.02
N SER A 86 0.00 -26.24 -16.52
CA SER A 86 -1.27 -25.86 -17.13
C SER A 86 -1.06 -25.25 -18.51
N PHE A 87 -0.11 -24.32 -18.67
CA PHE A 87 0.23 -23.76 -19.97
C PHE A 87 0.82 -24.81 -20.93
N GLU A 88 1.65 -25.73 -20.44
CA GLU A 88 2.16 -26.84 -21.23
C GLU A 88 1.01 -27.72 -21.76
N ASN A 89 0.06 -28.08 -20.90
CA ASN A 89 -1.12 -28.85 -21.27
C ASN A 89 -1.97 -28.10 -22.31
N PHE A 90 -2.14 -26.79 -22.17
CA PHE A 90 -2.83 -25.96 -23.16
C PHE A 90 -2.11 -25.98 -24.51
N SER A 91 -0.79 -25.75 -24.53
CA SER A 91 -0.01 -25.72 -25.77
C SER A 91 -0.07 -27.05 -26.53
N LYS A 92 0.06 -28.18 -25.80
CA LYS A 92 0.11 -29.53 -26.38
C LYS A 92 -1.27 -30.17 -26.63
N GLY A 93 -2.31 -29.68 -25.97
CA GLY A 93 -3.64 -30.28 -26.01
C GLY A 93 -4.39 -30.10 -27.33
N ASN A 94 -5.33 -31.00 -27.59
CA ASN A 94 -6.33 -30.85 -28.65
C ASN A 94 -7.37 -29.77 -28.29
N LYS A 95 -8.35 -29.51 -29.17
CA LYS A 95 -9.37 -28.46 -28.97
C LYS A 95 -10.11 -28.60 -27.62
N SER A 96 -10.55 -29.81 -27.28
CA SER A 96 -11.31 -30.06 -26.05
C SER A 96 -10.44 -29.94 -24.80
N GLU A 97 -9.20 -30.43 -24.86
CA GLU A 97 -8.23 -30.31 -23.76
C GLU A 97 -7.86 -28.85 -23.50
N ARG A 98 -7.64 -28.07 -24.56
CA ARG A 98 -7.39 -26.63 -24.46
C ARG A 98 -8.53 -25.92 -23.74
N GLU A 99 -9.77 -26.13 -24.17
CA GLU A 99 -10.95 -25.54 -23.53
C GLU A 99 -11.07 -25.94 -22.06
N SER A 100 -10.83 -27.21 -21.73
CA SER A 100 -10.86 -27.70 -20.34
C SER A 100 -9.82 -27.04 -19.45
N VAL A 101 -8.58 -26.87 -19.96
CA VAL A 101 -7.48 -26.23 -19.22
C VAL A 101 -7.72 -24.74 -19.01
N LEU A 102 -8.43 -24.04 -19.91
CA LEU A 102 -8.77 -22.63 -19.73
C LEU A 102 -9.59 -22.39 -18.46
N GLY A 103 -10.55 -23.27 -18.14
CA GLY A 103 -11.30 -23.20 -16.89
C GLY A 103 -10.44 -23.45 -15.64
N TRP A 104 -9.32 -24.16 -15.78
CA TRP A 104 -8.35 -24.34 -14.69
C TRP A 104 -7.41 -23.14 -14.53
N ILE A 105 -7.08 -22.45 -15.62
CA ILE A 105 -6.23 -21.25 -15.59
C ILE A 105 -7.01 -20.05 -15.07
N TYR A 106 -8.21 -19.79 -15.62
CA TYR A 106 -9.00 -18.60 -15.32
C TYR A 106 -10.01 -18.78 -14.18
N GLY A 107 -10.26 -20.01 -13.76
CA GLY A 107 -11.33 -20.32 -12.81
C GLY A 107 -12.72 -20.19 -13.45
N SER A 108 -13.76 -20.21 -12.61
CA SER A 108 -15.15 -19.99 -13.06
C SER A 108 -15.46 -18.50 -13.13
N GLU A 109 -16.38 -18.11 -14.03
CA GLU A 109 -16.92 -16.74 -14.09
C GLU A 109 -17.89 -16.42 -12.94
N SER A 110 -18.25 -17.42 -12.12
CA SER A 110 -19.03 -17.19 -10.90
C SER A 110 -18.31 -16.23 -9.96
N GLU A 111 -19.06 -15.35 -9.31
CA GLU A 111 -18.51 -14.35 -8.38
C GLU A 111 -17.64 -15.03 -7.30
N GLY A 112 -16.38 -14.58 -7.19
CA GLY A 112 -15.41 -15.09 -6.22
C GLY A 112 -14.70 -16.38 -6.63
N MET A 113 -15.12 -17.05 -7.72
CA MET A 113 -14.52 -18.29 -8.21
C MET A 113 -13.54 -18.08 -9.37
N ASN A 114 -13.35 -16.84 -9.79
CA ASN A 114 -12.37 -16.49 -10.80
C ASN A 114 -10.96 -16.52 -10.20
N HIS A 115 -9.98 -16.98 -10.98
CA HIS A 115 -8.58 -16.90 -10.62
C HIS A 115 -8.07 -15.49 -10.97
N MET A 116 -7.62 -14.76 -9.96
CA MET A 116 -7.07 -13.41 -10.11
C MET A 116 -5.59 -13.45 -10.54
N TYR A 117 -4.90 -14.55 -10.28
CA TYR A 117 -3.49 -14.72 -10.60
C TYR A 117 -3.16 -16.19 -10.78
N CYS A 118 -2.32 -16.49 -11.77
CA CYS A 118 -1.72 -17.80 -11.94
C CYS A 118 -0.24 -17.66 -11.54
N PHE A 119 0.15 -18.24 -10.40
CA PHE A 119 1.47 -17.98 -9.84
C PHE A 119 2.54 -18.89 -10.44
N PRO A 120 3.61 -18.35 -11.05
CA PRO A 120 4.80 -19.12 -11.36
C PRO A 120 5.42 -19.72 -10.10
N VAL A 121 6.03 -20.90 -10.23
CA VAL A 121 6.67 -21.61 -9.12
C VAL A 121 7.73 -20.75 -8.45
N GLU A 122 8.61 -20.13 -9.24
CA GLU A 122 9.69 -19.25 -8.75
C GLU A 122 9.14 -18.06 -7.95
N LEU A 123 8.08 -17.41 -8.44
CA LEU A 123 7.46 -16.28 -7.76
C LEU A 123 6.83 -16.68 -6.42
N MET A 124 6.20 -17.87 -6.37
CA MET A 124 5.67 -18.41 -5.11
C MET A 124 6.78 -18.62 -4.08
N GLU A 125 7.90 -19.20 -4.50
CA GLU A 125 9.04 -19.48 -3.64
C GLU A 125 9.65 -18.19 -3.09
N GLU A 126 9.84 -17.19 -3.95
CA GLU A 126 10.26 -15.85 -3.53
C GLU A 126 9.28 -15.22 -2.53
N MET A 127 7.97 -15.32 -2.79
CA MET A 127 6.95 -14.76 -1.89
C MET A 127 6.93 -15.47 -0.52
N MET A 128 7.19 -16.78 -0.48
CA MET A 128 7.26 -17.57 0.74
C MET A 128 8.51 -17.21 1.56
N ASP A 129 9.67 -17.12 0.91
CA ASP A 129 10.92 -16.68 1.54
C ASP A 129 10.81 -15.23 2.06
N GLU A 130 10.25 -14.33 1.24
CA GLU A 130 9.94 -12.95 1.61
C GLU A 130 9.02 -12.88 2.85
N ALA A 131 8.10 -13.83 3.03
CA ALA A 131 7.25 -13.90 4.22
C ALA A 131 7.97 -14.52 5.45
N GLY A 132 9.14 -15.13 5.26
CA GLY A 132 9.95 -15.75 6.31
C GLY A 132 9.75 -17.26 6.45
N PHE A 133 9.12 -17.92 5.47
CA PHE A 133 8.90 -19.36 5.48
C PHE A 133 10.08 -20.13 4.90
N GLU A 134 10.34 -21.30 5.47
CA GLU A 134 11.24 -22.30 4.90
C GLU A 134 10.43 -23.39 4.20
N ILE A 135 10.73 -23.64 2.92
CA ILE A 135 10.04 -24.66 2.12
C ILE A 135 10.61 -26.03 2.47
N SER A 136 9.82 -26.85 3.13
CA SER A 136 10.22 -28.21 3.55
C SER A 136 9.91 -29.28 2.51
N ARG A 137 8.87 -29.08 1.68
CA ARG A 137 8.45 -30.05 0.66
C ARG A 137 7.70 -29.38 -0.48
N ARG A 138 7.91 -29.91 -1.69
CA ARG A 138 7.16 -29.62 -2.92
C ARG A 138 6.56 -30.91 -3.43
N GLU A 139 5.30 -30.86 -3.85
CA GLU A 139 4.59 -32.00 -4.41
C GLU A 139 3.83 -31.60 -5.66
N TYR A 140 3.80 -32.52 -6.62
CA TYR A 140 3.10 -32.35 -7.89
C TYR A 140 2.12 -33.50 -8.05
N PHE A 141 0.87 -33.19 -8.30
CA PHE A 141 -0.16 -34.19 -8.55
C PHE A 141 -1.28 -33.60 -9.41
N ASN A 142 -2.19 -34.44 -9.88
CA ASN A 142 -3.38 -34.00 -10.60
C ASN A 142 -4.58 -34.05 -9.65
N TYR A 143 -5.27 -32.92 -9.48
CA TYR A 143 -6.52 -32.87 -8.71
C TYR A 143 -7.65 -33.63 -9.42
N HIS A 144 -7.67 -33.47 -10.75
CA HIS A 144 -8.44 -34.26 -11.71
C HIS A 144 -7.58 -34.46 -12.97
N PRO A 145 -7.96 -35.34 -13.91
CA PRO A 145 -7.28 -35.43 -15.20
C PRO A 145 -7.07 -34.04 -15.82
N ASN A 146 -5.84 -33.75 -16.23
CA ASN A 146 -5.42 -32.47 -16.82
C ASN A 146 -5.55 -31.21 -15.93
N ARG A 147 -5.72 -31.38 -14.62
CA ARG A 147 -5.72 -30.29 -13.62
C ARG A 147 -4.51 -30.42 -12.69
N PRO A 148 -3.32 -30.01 -13.16
CA PRO A 148 -2.09 -30.16 -12.39
C PRO A 148 -2.09 -29.18 -11.22
N VAL A 149 -1.66 -29.67 -10.07
CA VAL A 149 -1.55 -28.96 -8.80
C VAL A 149 -0.11 -28.97 -8.34
N LEU A 150 0.28 -27.85 -7.76
CA LEU A 150 1.49 -27.68 -7.00
C LEU A 150 1.11 -27.50 -5.53
N ARG A 151 1.68 -28.34 -4.66
CA ARG A 151 1.56 -28.19 -3.20
C ARG A 151 2.91 -27.85 -2.59
N PHE A 152 2.92 -26.82 -1.76
CA PHE A 152 4.03 -26.47 -0.90
C PHE A 152 3.70 -26.77 0.55
N THR A 153 4.62 -27.43 1.26
CA THR A 153 4.61 -27.50 2.72
C THR A 153 5.77 -26.70 3.25
N MET A 154 5.46 -25.71 4.09
CA MET A 154 6.42 -24.78 4.65
C MET A 154 6.40 -24.81 6.18
N LYS A 155 7.51 -24.37 6.77
CA LYS A 155 7.65 -24.15 8.21
C LYS A 155 7.93 -22.69 8.51
N LYS A 156 7.30 -22.16 9.56
CA LYS A 156 7.63 -20.84 10.10
C LYS A 156 9.04 -20.86 10.69
N ASN A 157 9.94 -20.05 10.13
CA ASN A 157 11.28 -19.86 10.69
C ASN A 157 11.19 -19.05 12.00
N ALA A 158 11.42 -19.73 13.12
CA ALA A 158 11.29 -19.14 14.46
C ALA A 158 12.40 -18.14 14.81
N GLY A 159 13.52 -18.14 14.08
CA GLY A 159 14.65 -17.24 14.34
C GLY A 159 14.41 -15.79 13.88
N LEU A 160 13.44 -15.56 12.99
CA LEU A 160 13.24 -14.27 12.33
C LEU A 160 12.29 -13.35 13.11
N LYS A 161 12.70 -12.88 14.29
CA LYS A 161 11.88 -12.00 15.14
C LYS A 161 11.34 -10.75 14.42
N TYR A 162 12.14 -10.17 13.52
CA TYR A 162 11.72 -9.00 12.74
C TYR A 162 10.60 -9.32 11.74
N LYS A 163 10.55 -10.54 11.17
CA LYS A 163 9.44 -10.98 10.31
C LYS A 163 8.13 -11.05 11.10
N SER A 164 8.16 -11.59 12.33
CA SER A 164 6.99 -11.60 13.21
C SER A 164 6.51 -10.17 13.53
N LEU A 165 7.45 -9.24 13.77
CA LEU A 165 7.12 -7.83 13.97
C LEU A 165 6.46 -7.21 12.73
N MET A 166 7.03 -7.43 11.55
CA MET A 166 6.48 -6.92 10.29
C MET A 166 5.13 -7.53 9.94
N ALA A 167 4.93 -8.82 10.25
CA ALA A 167 3.66 -9.49 10.07
C ALA A 167 2.56 -8.92 10.97
N GLU A 168 2.86 -8.68 12.25
CA GLU A 168 1.96 -7.97 13.17
C GLU A 168 1.68 -6.53 12.70
N PHE A 169 2.70 -5.86 12.14
CA PHE A 169 2.54 -4.50 11.62
C PHE A 169 1.60 -4.47 10.40
N ARG A 170 1.81 -5.34 9.41
CA ARG A 170 0.95 -5.47 8.22
C ARG A 170 -0.50 -5.75 8.62
N HIS A 171 -0.73 -6.66 9.57
CA HIS A 171 -2.05 -6.94 10.12
C HIS A 171 -2.72 -5.67 10.70
N LYS A 172 -1.98 -4.87 11.48
CA LYS A 172 -2.50 -3.61 12.03
C LYS A 172 -2.86 -2.57 10.96
N LEU A 173 -2.06 -2.50 9.89
CA LEU A 173 -2.35 -1.59 8.77
C LEU A 173 -3.67 -1.95 8.08
N LEU A 174 -3.98 -3.24 7.95
CA LEU A 174 -5.26 -3.72 7.40
C LEU A 174 -6.44 -3.39 8.31
N ILE A 175 -6.35 -3.68 9.62
CA ILE A 175 -7.41 -3.35 10.60
C ILE A 175 -7.73 -1.85 10.58
N LYS A 176 -6.69 -1.02 10.47
CA LYS A 176 -6.81 0.44 10.43
C LYS A 176 -7.26 0.98 9.06
N LYS A 177 -7.40 0.12 8.06
CA LYS A 177 -7.70 0.50 6.66
C LYS A 177 -6.72 1.53 6.09
N ILE A 178 -5.46 1.48 6.54
CA ILE A 178 -4.38 2.31 5.97
C ILE A 178 -3.93 1.68 4.65
N ILE A 179 -3.83 0.34 4.64
CA ILE A 179 -3.65 -0.41 3.40
C ILE A 179 -5.02 -0.88 2.91
N ILE A 180 -5.29 -0.58 1.65
CA ILE A 180 -6.49 -0.99 0.93
C ILE A 180 -6.10 -1.50 -0.46
N PHE A 181 -6.67 -2.63 -0.87
CA PHE A 181 -6.37 -3.27 -2.16
C PHE A 181 -7.23 -2.67 -3.29
N LYS A 182 -7.11 -1.36 -3.53
CA LYS A 182 -7.91 -0.64 -4.54
C LYS A 182 -7.11 -0.09 -5.72
N ASP A 183 -5.88 0.39 -5.49
CA ASP A 183 -4.98 0.89 -6.53
C ASP A 183 -3.66 0.11 -6.44
N GLU A 184 -3.37 -0.70 -7.45
CA GLU A 184 -2.20 -1.59 -7.49
C GLU A 184 -0.89 -0.81 -7.49
N TYR A 185 -0.86 0.40 -8.05
CA TYR A 185 0.34 1.24 -8.06
C TYR A 185 0.63 1.78 -6.67
N VAL A 186 -0.39 2.31 -5.99
CA VAL A 186 -0.27 2.75 -4.59
C VAL A 186 0.13 1.57 -3.70
N MET A 187 -0.45 0.39 -3.93
CA MET A 187 -0.13 -0.82 -3.19
C MET A 187 1.32 -1.26 -3.41
N SER A 188 1.80 -1.23 -4.65
CA SER A 188 3.19 -1.53 -5.00
C SER A 188 4.17 -0.62 -4.25
N GLU A 189 3.92 0.69 -4.28
CA GLU A 189 4.80 1.66 -3.62
C GLU A 189 4.76 1.53 -2.09
N ASN A 190 3.59 1.27 -1.50
CA ASN A 190 3.48 0.97 -0.08
C ASN A 190 4.23 -0.32 0.31
N GLU A 191 4.20 -1.37 -0.51
CA GLU A 191 5.03 -2.56 -0.25
C GLU A 191 6.53 -2.27 -0.39
N ASN A 192 6.95 -1.43 -1.34
CA ASN A 192 8.35 -1.01 -1.44
C ASN A 192 8.81 -0.29 -0.17
N ILE A 193 7.96 0.56 0.41
CA ILE A 193 8.21 1.21 1.70
C ILE A 193 8.29 0.16 2.82
N LEU A 194 7.35 -0.79 2.90
CA LEU A 194 7.35 -1.83 3.93
C LEU A 194 8.59 -2.75 3.85
N LYS A 195 9.02 -3.12 2.63
CA LYS A 195 10.27 -3.86 2.40
C LYS A 195 11.49 -3.05 2.84
N SER A 196 11.49 -1.74 2.59
CA SER A 196 12.57 -0.85 3.03
C SER A 196 12.61 -0.73 4.56
N ILE A 197 11.45 -0.58 5.20
CA ILE A 197 11.34 -0.60 6.67
C ILE A 197 11.94 -1.89 7.22
N GLU A 198 11.54 -3.03 6.66
CA GLU A 198 12.04 -4.34 7.08
C GLU A 198 13.57 -4.45 6.94
N LYS A 199 14.12 -4.05 5.79
CA LYS A 199 15.56 -4.03 5.53
C LYS A 199 16.33 -3.20 6.56
N TYR A 200 15.87 -1.98 6.83
CA TYR A 200 16.54 -1.08 7.78
C TYR A 200 16.35 -1.50 9.24
N LEU A 201 15.23 -2.16 9.55
CA LEU A 201 14.95 -2.69 10.88
C LEU A 201 15.95 -3.77 11.30
N ILE A 202 16.40 -4.62 10.36
CA ILE A 202 17.39 -5.69 10.63
C ILE A 202 18.66 -5.12 11.28
N ASN A 203 19.10 -3.93 10.84
CA ASN A 203 20.31 -3.26 11.31
C ASN A 203 20.02 -2.07 12.25
N ALA A 204 18.79 -1.94 12.76
CA ALA A 204 18.36 -0.85 13.62
C ALA A 204 18.61 0.58 13.04
N GLN A 205 18.54 0.72 11.71
CA GLN A 205 18.78 1.99 11.01
C GLN A 205 17.52 2.88 11.00
N TYR A 206 17.12 3.36 12.18
CA TYR A 206 15.85 4.09 12.35
C TYR A 206 15.80 5.46 11.64
N ASP A 207 16.93 6.12 11.43
CA ASP A 207 17.02 7.35 10.62
C ASP A 207 16.58 7.09 9.18
N LEU A 208 17.03 5.98 8.59
CA LEU A 208 16.65 5.58 7.23
C LEU A 208 15.16 5.20 7.14
N ILE A 209 14.60 4.61 8.20
CA ILE A 209 13.15 4.37 8.28
C ILE A 209 12.39 5.70 8.35
N LEU A 210 12.88 6.67 9.11
CA LEU A 210 12.24 7.98 9.22
C LEU A 210 12.27 8.73 7.89
N ASN A 211 13.35 8.61 7.11
CA ASN A 211 13.48 9.18 5.76
C ASN A 211 12.38 8.71 4.79
N LEU A 212 11.83 7.51 4.97
CA LEU A 212 10.69 7.03 4.17
C LEU A 212 9.41 7.86 4.38
N SER A 213 9.38 8.77 5.37
CA SER A 213 8.28 9.73 5.54
C SER A 213 8.14 10.68 4.35
N ILE A 214 9.21 10.88 3.57
CA ILE A 214 9.19 11.59 2.28
C ILE A 214 8.18 10.94 1.34
N ASN A 215 8.11 9.60 1.33
CA ASN A 215 7.23 8.83 0.46
C ASN A 215 5.84 8.67 1.06
N ASN A 216 5.73 8.30 2.33
CA ASN A 216 4.45 8.12 3.02
C ASN A 216 4.59 8.35 4.53
N SER A 217 4.32 9.57 4.98
CA SER A 217 4.46 9.95 6.39
C SER A 217 3.43 9.28 7.31
N LEU A 218 2.25 8.91 6.79
CA LEU A 218 1.24 8.18 7.55
C LEU A 218 1.73 6.77 7.92
N LEU A 219 2.23 6.03 6.93
CA LEU A 219 2.70 4.65 7.10
C LEU A 219 3.89 4.61 8.07
N VAL A 220 4.89 5.49 7.87
CA VAL A 220 6.07 5.56 8.75
C VAL A 220 5.70 5.98 10.18
N ASN A 221 4.77 6.91 10.36
CA ASN A 221 4.30 7.25 11.70
C ASN A 221 3.61 6.06 12.39
N GLU A 222 2.80 5.28 11.68
CA GLU A 222 2.14 4.11 12.27
C GLU A 222 3.14 3.00 12.59
N PHE A 223 4.24 2.88 11.82
CA PHE A 223 5.37 2.03 12.19
C PHE A 223 5.99 2.46 13.52
N PHE A 224 6.43 3.72 13.66
CA PHE A 224 7.06 4.17 14.91
C PHE A 224 6.09 4.15 16.09
N LYS A 225 4.80 4.45 15.87
CA LYS A 225 3.74 4.31 16.89
C LYS A 225 3.58 2.87 17.36
N PHE A 226 3.76 1.91 16.46
CA PHE A 226 3.73 0.50 16.78
C PHE A 226 5.01 0.05 17.48
N ALA A 227 6.17 0.41 16.93
CA ALA A 227 7.49 0.00 17.43
C ALA A 227 7.82 0.60 18.81
N ILE A 228 7.41 1.85 19.09
CA ILE A 228 7.70 2.51 20.37
C ILE A 228 7.06 1.78 21.58
N LYS A 229 5.95 1.06 21.36
CA LYS A 229 5.33 0.23 22.40
C LYS A 229 6.24 -0.91 22.86
N LYS A 230 7.17 -1.33 22.00
CA LYS A 230 8.12 -2.42 22.24
C LYS A 230 9.53 -1.90 22.56
N ASN A 231 9.90 -0.71 22.08
CA ASN A 231 11.18 -0.07 22.35
C ASN A 231 10.99 1.43 22.67
N LYS A 232 11.19 1.84 23.92
CA LYS A 232 10.99 3.22 24.38
C LYS A 232 12.02 4.21 23.80
N ASP A 233 13.17 3.73 23.34
CA ASP A 233 14.23 4.58 22.77
C ASP A 233 13.80 5.23 21.45
N LEU A 234 12.74 4.70 20.82
CA LEU A 234 12.16 5.25 19.59
C LEU A 234 11.30 6.51 19.79
N LYS A 235 11.32 7.11 20.99
CA LYS A 235 10.50 8.28 21.33
C LYS A 235 10.75 9.48 20.41
N GLN A 236 12.02 9.79 20.11
CA GLN A 236 12.36 10.89 19.22
C GLN A 236 11.79 10.66 17.81
N TYR A 237 12.03 9.49 17.23
CA TYR A 237 11.52 9.10 15.91
C TYR A 237 9.99 9.13 15.83
N PHE A 238 9.30 8.66 16.87
CA PHE A 238 7.84 8.72 16.92
C PHE A 238 7.34 10.18 16.97
N CYS A 239 7.98 11.04 17.75
CA CYS A 239 7.64 12.46 17.81
C CYS A 239 7.83 13.15 16.45
N ILE A 240 8.97 12.92 15.79
CA ILE A 240 9.27 13.52 14.48
C ILE A 240 8.32 12.97 13.40
N SER A 241 8.15 11.65 13.30
CA SER A 241 7.21 11.07 12.32
C SER A 241 5.77 11.53 12.53
N LYS A 242 5.35 11.77 13.78
CA LYS A 242 4.03 12.33 14.10
C LYS A 242 3.89 13.77 13.58
N TYR A 243 4.95 14.57 13.71
CA TYR A 243 5.00 15.91 13.15
C TYR A 243 4.92 15.88 11.62
N LEU A 244 5.76 15.07 10.96
CA LEU A 244 5.75 14.91 9.49
C LEU A 244 4.39 14.45 8.95
N LYS A 245 3.74 13.48 9.63
CA LYS A 245 2.36 13.06 9.32
C LYS A 245 1.36 14.20 9.42
N SER A 246 1.47 15.05 10.45
CA SER A 246 0.56 16.18 10.62
C SER A 246 0.66 17.22 9.50
N LEU A 247 1.82 17.27 8.83
CA LEU A 247 2.07 18.13 7.68
C LEU A 247 1.66 17.51 6.34
N LYS A 248 1.36 16.19 6.32
CA LYS A 248 1.26 15.37 5.09
C LYS A 248 2.52 15.53 4.24
N PHE A 249 3.65 15.07 4.76
CA PHE A 249 4.97 15.39 4.22
C PHE A 249 5.14 15.01 2.75
N GLU A 250 4.59 13.86 2.33
CA GLU A 250 4.53 13.45 0.93
C GLU A 250 3.80 14.46 0.01
N CYS A 251 2.74 15.10 0.50
CA CYS A 251 2.05 16.16 -0.25
C CYS A 251 2.94 17.41 -0.40
N LEU A 252 3.74 17.73 0.61
CA LEU A 252 4.70 18.84 0.53
C LEU A 252 5.80 18.56 -0.50
N MET A 253 6.27 17.31 -0.58
CA MET A 253 7.23 16.91 -1.62
C MET A 253 6.65 17.09 -3.02
N TYR A 254 5.39 16.70 -3.23
CA TYR A 254 4.69 17.03 -4.48
C TYR A 254 4.60 18.53 -4.74
N GLU A 255 4.27 19.35 -3.74
CA GLU A 255 4.20 20.80 -3.92
C GLU A 255 5.57 21.40 -4.31
N TYR A 256 6.66 20.90 -3.74
CA TYR A 256 8.01 21.32 -4.12
C TYR A 256 8.33 20.88 -5.55
N LEU A 257 8.06 19.63 -5.91
CA LEU A 257 8.25 19.13 -7.27
C LEU A 257 7.45 19.94 -8.31
N MET A 258 6.23 20.37 -7.97
CA MET A 258 5.39 21.16 -8.86
C MET A 258 5.85 22.62 -9.01
N LYS A 259 6.72 23.11 -8.11
CA LYS A 259 7.32 24.46 -8.15
C LYS A 259 8.67 24.50 -8.85
N GLU A 260 9.37 23.37 -8.95
CA GLU A 260 10.63 23.27 -9.68
C GLU A 260 10.46 23.73 -11.13
N GLU A 261 11.45 24.48 -11.62
CA GLU A 261 11.42 25.10 -12.95
C GLU A 261 11.27 24.06 -14.07
N LEU A 262 10.51 24.42 -15.10
CA LEU A 262 10.33 23.58 -16.29
C LEU A 262 11.43 23.85 -17.32
N GLY A 263 11.82 22.81 -18.07
CA GLY A 263 12.70 22.94 -19.25
C GLY A 263 14.20 23.07 -18.98
N LYS A 264 14.64 23.15 -17.72
CA LYS A 264 16.07 23.22 -17.37
C LYS A 264 16.68 21.90 -16.89
N VAL A 265 15.85 21.00 -16.35
CA VAL A 265 16.28 19.75 -15.73
C VAL A 265 15.34 18.61 -16.09
N THR A 266 15.85 17.39 -16.12
CA THR A 266 15.06 16.17 -16.32
C THR A 266 14.16 15.89 -15.12
N GLN A 267 13.19 14.98 -15.28
CA GLN A 267 12.32 14.58 -14.17
C GLN A 267 13.12 13.95 -13.02
N GLN A 268 14.15 13.16 -13.33
CA GLN A 268 15.02 12.52 -12.33
C GLN A 268 15.73 13.57 -11.47
N VAL A 269 16.38 14.56 -12.09
CA VAL A 269 17.11 15.61 -11.37
C VAL A 269 16.18 16.43 -10.48
N ALA A 270 14.98 16.78 -10.96
CA ALA A 270 13.99 17.49 -10.16
C ALA A 270 13.52 16.65 -8.96
N PHE A 271 13.27 15.35 -9.15
CA PHE A 271 12.84 14.44 -8.10
C PHE A 271 13.93 14.22 -7.04
N ASP A 272 15.19 14.05 -7.46
CA ASP A 272 16.34 13.88 -6.56
C ASP A 272 16.57 15.12 -5.71
N LYS A 273 16.45 16.31 -6.30
CA LYS A 273 16.55 17.58 -5.58
C LYS A 273 15.47 17.71 -4.49
N VAL A 274 14.22 17.38 -4.82
CA VAL A 274 13.11 17.40 -3.83
C VAL A 274 13.33 16.37 -2.74
N THR A 275 13.79 15.17 -3.10
CA THR A 275 14.10 14.10 -2.13
C THR A 275 15.24 14.52 -1.19
N ALA A 276 16.32 15.10 -1.71
CA ALA A 276 17.42 15.62 -0.91
C ALA A 276 16.96 16.74 0.04
N CYS A 277 16.08 17.62 -0.41
CA CYS A 277 15.45 18.63 0.46
C CYS A 277 14.63 17.98 1.59
N GLY A 278 13.86 16.94 1.28
CA GLY A 278 13.11 16.17 2.26
C GLY A 278 14.00 15.48 3.30
N ILE A 279 15.12 14.89 2.87
CA ILE A 279 16.12 14.27 3.76
C ILE A 279 16.72 15.34 4.68
N LYS A 280 17.15 16.47 4.12
CA LYS A 280 17.76 17.56 4.90
C LYS A 280 16.83 18.07 6.00
N VAL A 281 15.55 18.23 5.69
CA VAL A 281 14.51 18.57 6.69
C VAL A 281 14.46 17.56 7.85
N ILE A 282 14.57 16.27 7.55
CA ILE A 282 14.52 15.21 8.58
C ILE A 282 15.79 15.21 9.42
N GLU A 283 16.95 15.39 8.80
CA GLU A 283 18.24 15.54 9.49
C GLU A 283 18.23 16.73 10.46
N ASP A 284 17.71 17.88 10.03
CA ASP A 284 17.60 19.09 10.86
C ASP A 284 16.61 18.85 12.04
N LEU A 285 15.52 18.11 11.81
CA LEU A 285 14.61 17.72 12.90
C LEU A 285 15.25 16.74 13.89
N LEU A 286 16.11 15.83 13.41
CA LEU A 286 16.85 14.88 14.25
C LEU A 286 17.94 15.58 15.07
N SER A 287 18.59 16.61 14.54
CA SER A 287 19.57 17.44 15.27
C SER A 287 18.93 18.39 16.29
N GLY A 288 17.60 18.53 16.27
CA GLY A 288 16.85 19.38 17.19
C GLY A 288 16.65 20.81 16.69
N GLU A 289 16.96 21.09 15.43
CA GLU A 289 16.71 22.40 14.82
C GLU A 289 15.22 22.68 14.65
N LYS A 290 14.86 23.97 14.75
CA LYS A 290 13.48 24.43 14.54
C LYS A 290 13.21 24.62 13.05
N VAL A 291 12.70 23.57 12.40
CA VAL A 291 12.24 23.67 11.01
C VAL A 291 10.82 24.23 10.95
N LYS A 292 10.62 25.37 10.26
CA LYS A 292 9.29 25.94 10.01
C LYS A 292 8.77 25.48 8.65
N LEU A 293 7.87 24.50 8.65
CA LEU A 293 7.16 24.05 7.45
C LEU A 293 5.70 24.49 7.48
N ARG A 294 5.17 24.91 6.33
CA ARG A 294 3.74 25.16 6.14
C ARG A 294 3.07 23.84 5.76
N ALA A 295 1.93 23.52 6.36
CA ALA A 295 1.15 22.34 5.97
C ALA A 295 0.62 22.46 4.53
N ALA A 296 0.60 21.35 3.79
CA ALA A 296 0.07 21.30 2.42
C ALA A 296 -1.42 21.68 2.45
N ARG A 297 -1.75 22.81 1.80
CA ARG A 297 -3.08 23.47 1.73
C ARG A 297 -3.83 23.62 3.08
N GLY A 298 -3.77 24.84 3.62
CA GLY A 298 -4.86 25.38 4.45
C GLY A 298 -4.77 25.17 5.97
N LYS A 299 -3.67 25.58 6.59
CA LYS A 299 -3.58 26.33 7.87
C LYS A 299 -2.10 26.59 8.17
N GLU A 300 -1.74 27.84 8.45
CA GLU A 300 -0.47 28.10 9.13
C GLU A 300 -0.58 27.48 10.53
N PHE A 301 0.26 26.50 10.84
CA PHE A 301 0.50 26.13 12.23
C PHE A 301 1.52 27.11 12.80
N SER A 302 1.04 28.28 13.23
CA SER A 302 1.74 29.07 14.23
C SER A 302 1.49 28.43 15.59
N ARG A 303 2.29 27.44 15.97
CA ARG A 303 2.53 27.14 17.41
C ARG A 303 3.85 26.40 17.61
N LEU A 304 4.69 27.07 18.39
CA LEU A 304 6.03 26.71 18.81
C LEU A 304 6.16 25.26 19.28
N MET A 305 7.20 24.56 18.81
CA MET A 305 7.87 23.55 19.62
C MET A 305 8.63 24.29 20.72
N HIS A 306 7.99 24.46 21.88
CA HIS A 306 8.74 24.39 23.12
C HIS A 306 9.15 22.93 23.27
N ILE A 307 10.46 22.73 23.36
CA ILE A 307 11.08 21.59 24.04
C ILE A 307 10.19 21.23 25.23
N VAL A 308 9.70 19.99 25.33
CA VAL A 308 9.06 19.52 26.56
C VAL A 308 10.17 19.02 27.47
N PRO A 309 10.61 19.80 28.49
CA PRO A 309 11.20 19.18 29.67
C PRO A 309 10.13 18.32 30.35
N CYS A 310 10.55 17.22 30.96
CA CYS A 310 9.74 16.54 31.98
C CYS A 310 9.11 17.56 32.93
N TYR A 311 7.81 17.44 33.22
CA TYR A 311 7.20 17.42 34.56
C TYR A 311 5.66 17.56 34.49
N ASP A 312 5.06 17.18 35.61
CA ASP A 312 3.69 16.77 35.91
C ASP A 312 2.73 17.94 36.26
N THR A 313 1.44 17.62 36.35
CA THR A 313 0.32 18.25 37.08
C THR A 313 -0.70 19.18 36.40
N ARG A 314 -1.92 18.63 36.26
CA ARG A 314 -3.31 19.07 36.60
C ARG A 314 -3.92 20.45 36.22
N HIS A 315 -5.26 20.38 36.09
CA HIS A 315 -6.35 21.41 36.15
C HIS A 315 -6.62 22.27 34.90
N SER A 316 -7.85 22.73 34.57
CA SER A 316 -9.27 22.30 34.69
C SER A 316 -10.16 23.43 34.13
N LEU A 317 -11.30 23.10 33.49
CA LEU A 317 -12.49 23.96 33.18
C LEU A 317 -12.28 25.20 32.26
N GLY A 318 -13.25 25.76 31.52
CA GLY A 318 -14.70 25.65 31.44
C GLY A 318 -15.26 26.60 30.34
N ARG A 319 -16.56 26.50 30.03
CA ARG A 319 -17.31 27.05 28.86
C ARG A 319 -17.69 28.56 28.96
N LEU A 320 -18.07 29.18 27.82
CA LEU A 320 -19.41 29.75 27.47
C LEU A 320 -19.39 30.98 26.51
N ILE A 321 -20.34 30.96 25.54
CA ILE A 321 -21.12 32.07 24.90
C ILE A 321 -20.31 33.09 24.05
N GLY A 322 -20.70 33.56 22.85
CA GLY A 322 -21.96 33.56 22.11
C GLY A 322 -22.32 35.02 21.71
N ILE A 323 -22.57 35.23 20.41
CA ILE A 323 -23.15 36.42 19.75
C ILE A 323 -22.19 37.58 19.43
N ALA A 324 -21.79 37.65 18.16
CA ALA A 324 -22.15 38.73 17.23
C ALA A 324 -21.26 38.60 15.98
N PHE A 325 -21.87 38.36 14.82
CA PHE A 325 -21.79 39.27 13.68
C PHE A 325 -22.57 38.66 12.51
N ASP A 326 -23.83 39.06 12.48
CA ASP A 326 -24.89 38.79 11.51
C ASP A 326 -24.63 39.48 10.16
N THR A 327 -23.39 39.40 9.66
CA THR A 327 -22.96 40.05 8.41
C THR A 327 -22.34 39.05 7.42
N LEU A 328 -22.21 37.78 7.82
CA LEU A 328 -21.64 36.71 7.00
C LEU A 328 -22.72 35.94 6.20
N SER A 329 -23.98 35.90 6.63
CA SER A 329 -25.02 35.07 5.98
C SER A 329 -25.70 35.73 4.76
N ARG A 330 -25.52 37.05 4.57
CA ARG A 330 -26.02 37.80 3.40
C ARG A 330 -24.95 38.07 2.33
N PHE A 331 -23.67 38.11 2.69
CA PHE A 331 -22.58 38.27 1.73
C PHE A 331 -22.18 36.96 1.02
N LEU A 332 -22.48 35.80 1.64
CA LEU A 332 -22.20 34.47 1.09
C LEU A 332 -23.19 33.98 0.02
N ARG A 333 -24.20 34.78 -0.36
CA ARG A 333 -25.26 34.32 -1.28
C ARG A 333 -25.18 34.80 -2.73
N ASN A 334 -24.30 35.74 -3.11
CA ASN A 334 -24.38 36.32 -4.47
C ASN A 334 -23.07 36.73 -5.17
N LEU A 335 -21.92 36.07 -4.92
CA LEU A 335 -20.76 36.20 -5.81
C LEU A 335 -20.05 34.86 -6.05
N PRO A 336 -20.07 34.30 -7.28
CA PRO A 336 -19.14 33.27 -7.67
C PRO A 336 -17.76 33.92 -7.88
N ARG A 337 -16.84 33.70 -6.94
CA ARG A 337 -15.42 33.98 -7.18
C ARG A 337 -14.77 32.73 -7.73
N GLU A 338 -14.62 32.71 -9.04
CA GLU A 338 -13.75 31.78 -9.77
C GLU A 338 -12.32 31.89 -9.24
N GLY A 339 -11.86 30.82 -8.59
CA GLY A 339 -10.52 30.71 -8.05
C GLY A 339 -10.19 29.24 -7.80
N SER A 340 -9.24 28.72 -8.58
CA SER A 340 -8.60 27.40 -8.42
C SER A 340 -9.48 26.17 -8.67
N ALA A 341 -9.74 25.90 -9.95
CA ALA A 341 -10.13 24.56 -10.36
C ALA A 341 -9.03 23.53 -9.98
N THR A 342 -9.39 22.44 -9.30
CA THR A 342 -9.41 21.03 -9.75
C THR A 342 -9.66 20.16 -8.51
N PRO A 343 -10.66 19.26 -8.52
CA PRO A 343 -10.87 18.34 -7.42
C PRO A 343 -9.69 17.36 -7.31
N ASP A 344 -9.12 17.30 -6.11
CA ASP A 344 -8.76 16.09 -5.38
C ASP A 344 -8.05 14.96 -6.15
N ILE A 345 -6.73 15.06 -6.26
CA ILE A 345 -5.88 13.88 -6.08
C ILE A 345 -5.29 14.06 -4.69
N ALA A 346 -5.81 13.33 -3.70
CA ALA A 346 -5.06 13.15 -2.47
C ALA A 346 -3.83 12.34 -2.86
N PHE A 347 -2.65 12.97 -2.85
CA PHE A 347 -1.41 12.25 -3.08
C PHE A 347 -1.17 11.33 -1.88
N GLU A 348 -1.34 10.02 -2.09
CA GLU A 348 -1.21 9.03 -1.02
C GLU A 348 0.25 8.61 -0.81
N VAL A 349 1.04 8.58 -1.89
CA VAL A 349 2.46 8.21 -1.87
C VAL A 349 3.24 9.13 -2.83
N PHE A 350 4.31 9.73 -2.35
CA PHE A 350 5.28 10.44 -3.18
C PHE A 350 6.37 9.49 -3.64
N SER A 351 6.35 9.13 -4.92
CA SER A 351 7.41 8.35 -5.56
C SER A 351 7.56 8.70 -7.03
N PHE A 352 8.72 8.38 -7.58
CA PHE A 352 9.05 8.65 -8.98
C PHE A 352 8.08 7.93 -9.94
N SER A 353 7.73 6.68 -9.65
CA SER A 353 6.73 5.93 -10.40
C SER A 353 5.37 6.61 -10.38
N MET A 354 4.93 7.06 -9.19
CA MET A 354 3.63 7.69 -9.02
C MET A 354 3.55 9.05 -9.70
N THR A 355 4.64 9.83 -9.76
CA THR A 355 4.64 11.10 -10.49
C THR A 355 4.37 10.88 -11.98
N LYS A 356 4.97 9.84 -12.57
CA LYS A 356 4.73 9.45 -13.98
C LYS A 356 3.29 8.97 -14.20
N ILE A 357 2.77 8.12 -13.32
CA ILE A 357 1.38 7.63 -13.41
C ILE A 357 0.38 8.78 -13.30
N TYR A 358 0.58 9.69 -12.34
CA TYR A 358 -0.29 10.86 -12.20
C TYR A 358 -0.16 11.82 -13.38
N SER A 359 1.05 11.99 -13.94
CA SER A 359 1.23 12.73 -15.19
C SER A 359 0.40 12.13 -16.31
N GLN A 360 0.46 10.81 -16.51
CA GLN A 360 -0.29 10.13 -17.58
C GLN A 360 -1.81 10.23 -17.38
N ARG A 361 -2.28 10.10 -16.14
CA ARG A 361 -3.70 10.33 -15.80
C ARG A 361 -4.13 11.77 -16.12
N CYS A 362 -3.28 12.76 -15.83
CA CYS A 362 -3.55 14.16 -16.20
C CYS A 362 -3.53 14.37 -17.71
N TYR A 363 -2.57 13.79 -18.44
CA TYR A 363 -2.48 13.88 -19.89
C TYR A 363 -3.74 13.31 -20.57
N ARG A 364 -4.20 12.11 -20.19
CA ARG A 364 -5.44 11.52 -20.70
C ARG A 364 -6.67 12.38 -20.42
N LYS A 365 -6.74 13.03 -19.26
CA LYS A 365 -7.81 14.02 -18.97
C LYS A 365 -7.70 15.23 -19.90
N GLY A 366 -6.49 15.73 -20.16
CA GLY A 366 -6.26 16.81 -21.11
C GLY A 366 -6.73 16.45 -22.52
N LEU A 367 -6.38 15.28 -23.03
CA LEU A 367 -6.85 14.78 -24.33
C LEU A 367 -8.38 14.68 -24.40
N LYS A 368 -9.03 14.18 -23.34
CA LYS A 368 -10.49 14.15 -23.26
C LYS A 368 -11.10 15.55 -23.38
N GLU A 369 -10.57 16.53 -22.64
CA GLU A 369 -11.09 17.91 -22.70
C GLU A 369 -10.80 18.56 -24.05
N LEU A 370 -9.66 18.25 -24.68
CA LEU A 370 -9.32 18.71 -26.03
C LEU A 370 -10.33 18.19 -27.06
N ASN A 371 -10.68 16.91 -27.00
CA ASN A 371 -11.69 16.29 -27.87
C ASN A 371 -13.12 16.81 -27.63
N MET A 372 -13.34 17.56 -26.55
CA MET A 372 -14.59 18.23 -26.22
C MET A 372 -14.51 19.75 -26.45
N ASP A 373 -13.49 20.22 -27.17
CA ASP A 373 -13.21 21.64 -27.45
C ASP A 373 -13.06 22.52 -26.19
N ASN A 374 -12.78 21.92 -25.03
CA ASN A 374 -12.55 22.61 -23.76
C ASN A 374 -11.07 23.03 -23.62
N PHE A 375 -10.58 23.85 -24.54
CA PHE A 375 -9.15 24.19 -24.69
C PHE A 375 -8.47 24.67 -23.40
N LYS A 376 -9.08 25.61 -22.66
CA LYS A 376 -8.53 26.11 -21.38
C LYS A 376 -8.33 24.99 -20.35
N LYS A 377 -9.26 24.03 -20.32
CA LYS A 377 -9.21 22.91 -19.37
C LYS A 377 -8.20 21.85 -19.82
N ALA A 378 -8.09 21.61 -21.12
CA ALA A 378 -7.05 20.79 -21.72
C ALA A 378 -5.65 21.33 -21.40
N GLU A 379 -5.40 22.62 -21.69
CA GLU A 379 -4.12 23.28 -21.44
C GLU A 379 -3.69 23.14 -19.97
N LYS A 380 -4.64 23.32 -19.06
CA LYS A 380 -4.40 23.19 -17.63
C LYS A 380 -4.01 21.77 -17.23
N TYR A 381 -4.66 20.74 -17.79
CA TYR A 381 -4.29 19.36 -17.52
C TYR A 381 -2.93 19.00 -18.10
N PHE A 382 -2.60 19.48 -19.31
CA PHE A 382 -1.28 19.29 -19.91
C PHE A 382 -0.18 19.95 -19.08
N ASN A 383 -0.35 21.21 -18.68
CA ASN A 383 0.58 21.89 -17.78
C ASN A 383 0.79 21.14 -16.46
N LYS A 384 -0.29 20.57 -15.89
CA LYS A 384 -0.19 19.75 -14.68
C LYS A 384 0.58 18.45 -14.93
N ALA A 385 0.34 17.78 -16.06
CA ALA A 385 1.06 16.57 -16.44
C ALA A 385 2.57 16.83 -16.57
N ILE A 386 2.98 17.86 -17.31
CA ILE A 386 4.40 18.22 -17.51
C ILE A 386 5.12 18.56 -16.20
N ARG A 387 4.43 19.18 -15.23
CA ARG A 387 5.03 19.45 -13.91
C ARG A 387 5.22 18.19 -13.06
N LEU A 388 4.36 17.19 -13.25
CA LEU A 388 4.46 15.89 -12.59
C LEU A 388 5.51 15.00 -13.26
N ASP A 389 5.67 15.11 -14.58
CA ASP A 389 6.67 14.40 -15.36
C ASP A 389 7.20 15.30 -16.49
N ARG A 390 8.38 15.87 -16.25
CA ARG A 390 9.05 16.79 -17.19
C ARG A 390 9.46 16.12 -18.50
N ASP A 391 9.59 14.79 -18.47
CA ASP A 391 10.05 14.00 -19.61
C ASP A 391 8.86 13.44 -20.43
N ASN A 392 7.63 13.90 -20.15
CA ASN A 392 6.43 13.53 -20.92
C ASN A 392 6.35 14.26 -22.26
N LEU A 393 7.15 13.79 -23.22
CA LEU A 393 7.29 14.39 -24.56
C LEU A 393 5.99 14.40 -25.35
N GLU A 394 5.13 13.39 -25.19
CA GLU A 394 3.82 13.33 -25.85
C GLU A 394 2.93 14.50 -25.39
N CYS A 395 2.83 14.69 -24.07
CA CYS A 395 2.05 15.79 -23.51
C CYS A 395 2.62 17.16 -23.91
N LEU A 396 3.94 17.29 -24.01
CA LEU A 396 4.58 18.53 -24.47
C LEU A 396 4.20 18.85 -25.92
N LYS A 397 4.22 17.86 -26.81
CA LYS A 397 3.79 18.02 -28.21
C LYS A 397 2.33 18.48 -28.29
N SER A 398 1.42 17.81 -27.59
CA SER A 398 0.00 18.19 -27.58
C SER A 398 -0.24 19.60 -27.02
N LEU A 399 0.53 20.01 -26.00
CA LEU A 399 0.44 21.37 -25.47
C LEU A 399 0.93 22.42 -26.48
N LEU A 400 2.01 22.13 -27.21
CA LEU A 400 2.52 23.03 -28.25
C LEU A 400 1.55 23.15 -29.43
N GLU A 401 0.91 22.07 -29.83
CA GLU A 401 -0.13 22.08 -30.87
C GLU A 401 -1.35 22.89 -30.42
N LEU A 402 -1.82 22.67 -29.19
CA LEU A 402 -2.93 23.43 -28.62
C LEU A 402 -2.66 24.94 -28.60
N LYS A 403 -1.41 25.36 -28.33
CA LYS A 403 -1.03 26.78 -28.30
C LYS A 403 -0.90 27.44 -29.68
N LYS A 404 -0.95 26.65 -30.76
CA LYS A 404 -0.96 27.17 -32.15
C LYS A 404 -2.38 27.44 -32.67
N GLN A 405 -3.40 26.88 -32.01
CA GLN A 405 -4.82 27.14 -32.27
C GLN A 405 -5.25 28.39 -31.51
#